data_AF-M0R256-F1
#
_entry.id   AF-M0R256-F1
#
_cell.length_a   1.000
_cell.length_b   1.000
_cell.length_c   1.000
_cell.angle_alpha   90.00
_cell.angle_beta   90.00
_cell.angle_gamma   90.00
#
_symmetry.space_group_name_H-M   'P 1'
#
loop_
_entity.id
_entity.type
_entity.pdbx_description
1 polymer ?
#
loop_
_entity_poly.entity_id
_entity_poly.type
_entity_poly.pdbx_seq_one_letter_code
_entity_poly.pdbx_strand_id
1 'polypeptide(L)' 'PLVCKKIAQERLTVLLFLEDCIITACQEGLICTWARPGKAPQIQGFPKCGSRTTCI' A
#
# COMPACT_ATOMS: atom_id res chain seq x y z
N PRO A 1 17.16 -3.54 6.97
CA PRO A 1 16.14 -3.03 6.02
C PRO A 1 15.67 -1.66 6.49
N LEU A 2 15.52 -0.69 5.60
CA LEU A 2 15.15 0.69 5.98
C LEU A 2 13.75 0.76 6.61
N VAL A 3 12.85 -0.14 6.23
CA VAL A 3 11.52 -0.32 6.81
C VAL A 3 11.19 -1.81 6.85
N CYS A 4 10.64 -2.29 7.96
CA CYS A 4 10.03 -3.62 8.09
C CYS A 4 8.67 -3.49 8.75
N LYS A 5 7.60 -3.49 7.96
CA LYS A 5 6.21 -3.44 8.45
C LYS A 5 5.42 -4.64 7.93
N LYS A 6 4.55 -5.20 8.77
CA LYS A 6 3.55 -6.19 8.33
C LYS A 6 2.48 -5.45 7.51
N ILE A 7 2.32 -5.83 6.25
CA ILE A 7 1.41 -5.17 5.30
C ILE A 7 0.32 -6.10 4.74
N ALA A 8 0.37 -7.39 5.05
CA ALA A 8 -0.66 -8.37 4.71
C ALA A 8 -0.79 -9.41 5.84
N GLN A 9 -1.92 -10.09 5.89
CA GLN A 9 -2.12 -11.23 6.79
C GLN A 9 -1.43 -12.47 6.22
N GLU A 10 -1.72 -12.77 4.95
CA GLU A 10 -1.06 -13.85 4.20
C GLU A 10 0.21 -13.40 3.48
N ARG A 11 0.93 -14.38 2.91
CA ARG A 11 2.17 -14.15 2.16
C ARG A 11 1.94 -13.22 0.98
N LEU A 12 2.80 -12.21 0.85
CA LEU A 12 2.85 -11.37 -0.35
C LEU A 12 3.39 -12.17 -1.53
N THR A 13 2.72 -12.05 -2.67
CA THR A 13 3.07 -12.72 -3.92
C THR A 13 3.46 -11.73 -5.01
N VAL A 14 3.01 -10.48 -4.89
CA VAL A 14 3.27 -9.41 -5.85
C VAL A 14 3.78 -8.17 -5.13
N LEU A 15 4.83 -7.57 -5.70
CA LEU A 15 5.35 -6.26 -5.33
C LEU A 15 5.76 -5.54 -6.62
N LEU A 16 5.01 -4.51 -7.01
CA LEU A 16 5.26 -3.72 -8.21
C LEU A 16 5.56 -2.27 -7.84
N PHE A 17 6.61 -1.72 -8.46
CA PHE A 17 6.96 -0.31 -8.34
C PHE A 17 6.49 0.43 -9.58
N LEU A 18 5.63 1.42 -9.38
CA LEU A 18 5.17 2.34 -10.41
C LEU A 18 5.71 3.75 -10.10
N GLU A 19 5.53 4.66 -11.06
CA GLU A 19 5.97 6.05 -10.90
C GLU A 19 5.31 6.70 -9.68
N ASP A 20 4.00 6.50 -9.51
CA ASP A 20 3.22 7.21 -8.49
C ASP A 20 2.91 6.37 -7.24
N CYS A 21 3.07 5.05 -7.31
CA CYS A 21 2.67 4.14 -6.24
C CYS A 21 3.45 2.83 -6.25
N ILE A 22 3.22 2.04 -5.20
CA ILE A 22 3.64 0.64 -5.09
C ILE A 22 2.37 -0.19 -5.02
N ILE A 23 2.30 -1.28 -5.78
CA ILE A 23 1.19 -2.23 -5.70
C ILE A 23 1.69 -3.50 -5.00
N THR A 24 0.92 -3.98 -4.03
CA THR A 24 1.18 -5.26 -3.37
C THR A 24 -0.02 -6.17 -3.46
N ALA A 25 0.20 -7.47 -3.65
CA ALA A 25 -0.86 -8.47 -3.52
C ALA A 25 -0.43 -9.61 -2.61
N CYS A 26 -1.40 -10.21 -1.91
CA CYS A 26 -1.20 -11.40 -1.07
C CYS A 26 -1.89 -12.64 -1.65
N GLN A 27 -1.62 -13.81 -1.06
CA GLN A 27 -2.22 -15.08 -1.46
C GLN A 27 -3.77 -15.12 -1.36
N GLU A 28 -4.37 -14.27 -0.52
CA GLU A 28 -5.84 -14.13 -0.44
C GLU A 28 -6.42 -13.36 -1.65
N GLY A 29 -5.57 -12.84 -2.53
CA GLY A 29 -5.99 -12.05 -3.69
C GLY A 29 -6.30 -10.59 -3.37
N LEU A 30 -5.99 -10.10 -2.17
CA LEU A 30 -6.13 -8.67 -1.84
C LEU A 30 -5.02 -7.87 -2.51
N ILE A 31 -5.42 -6.80 -3.21
CA ILE A 31 -4.52 -5.85 -3.86
C ILE A 31 -4.56 -4.54 -3.09
N CYS A 32 -3.39 -4.06 -2.67
CA CYS A 32 -3.23 -2.79 -1.97
C CYS A 32 -2.36 -1.84 -2.79
N THR A 33 -2.80 -0.59 -2.89
CA THR A 33 -2.08 0.49 -3.58
C THR A 33 -1.50 1.46 -2.56
N TRP A 34 -0.19 1.68 -2.61
CA TRP A 34 0.56 2.55 -1.72
C TRP A 34 1.05 3.76 -2.52
N ALA A 35 0.33 4.88 -2.44
CA ALA A 35 0.75 6.10 -3.10
C ALA A 35 2.07 6.63 -2.53
N ARG A 36 2.94 7.15 -3.40
CA ARG A 36 4.13 7.89 -2.96
C ARG A 36 3.69 9.18 -2.24
N PRO A 37 4.50 9.70 -1.31
CA PRO A 37 4.25 10.99 -0.70
C PRO A 37 4.03 12.07 -1.78
N GLY A 38 2.96 12.87 -1.63
CA GLY A 38 2.57 13.90 -2.60
C GLY A 38 1.74 13.42 -3.80
N LYS A 39 1.62 12.11 -4.03
CA LYS A 39 0.79 11.53 -5.11
C LYS A 39 -0.57 11.01 -4.62
N ALA A 40 -0.76 10.89 -3.31
CA ALA A 40 -2.04 10.49 -2.73
C ALA A 40 -3.12 11.57 -2.96
N PRO A 41 -4.34 11.17 -3.37
CA PRO A 41 -5.46 12.12 -3.48
C PRO A 41 -5.74 12.73 -2.11
N GLN A 42 -5.95 14.05 -2.07
CA GLN A 42 -6.31 14.80 -0.86
C GLN A 42 -7.78 14.56 -0.52
N ILE A 43 -8.16 13.30 -0.29
CA ILE A 43 -9.50 12.97 0.17
C ILE A 43 -9.54 13.33 1.65
N GLN A 44 -10.33 14.35 2.02
CA GLN A 44 -10.51 14.82 3.40
C GLN A 44 -11.10 13.68 4.26
N GLY A 45 -10.24 12.81 4.80
CA GLY A 45 -10.68 11.65 5.58
C GLY A 45 -9.75 10.44 5.53
N PHE A 46 -8.80 10.39 4.60
CA PHE A 46 -7.86 9.27 4.55
C PHE A 46 -6.61 9.54 5.42
N PRO A 47 -6.28 8.67 6.39
CA PRO A 47 -5.18 8.89 7.31
C PRO A 47 -3.85 8.94 6.54
N LYS A 48 -3.12 10.05 6.70
CA LYS A 48 -1.76 10.20 6.17
C LYS A 48 -0.87 9.13 6.81
N CYS A 49 -0.43 8.18 5.99
CA CYS A 49 0.67 7.24 6.23
C CYS A 49 0.82 6.75 7.69
N GLY A 50 0.16 5.63 8.03
CA GLY A 50 0.43 4.97 9.31
C GLY A 50 -0.29 3.64 9.51
N SER A 51 -1.55 3.54 9.08
CA SER A 51 -2.39 2.39 9.38
C SER A 51 -3.25 2.04 8.18
N ARG A 52 -2.86 0.97 7.48
CA ARG A 52 -3.74 0.10 6.68
C ARG A 52 -4.74 0.85 5.78
N THR A 53 -4.24 1.77 4.95
CA THR A 53 -5.07 2.36 3.90
C THR A 53 -5.10 1.41 2.71
N THR A 54 -6.02 0.46 2.74
CA THR A 54 -6.46 -0.22 1.53
C THR A 54 -7.22 0.82 0.71
N CYS A 55 -6.53 1.48 -0.23
CA CYS A 55 -7.20 2.23 -1.28
C CYS A 55 -7.88 1.19 -2.19
N ILE A 56 -9.13 0.83 -1.88
CA ILE A 56 -10.08 0.30 -2.87
C ILE A 56 -10.72 1.47 -3.58
#